data_AF-A0A7C7D033-F1
#
_entry.id   AF-A0A7C7D033-F1
#
_cell.length_a   1.000
_cell.length_b   1.000
_cell.length_c   1.000
_cell.angle_alpha   90.00
_cell.angle_beta   90.00
_cell.angle_gamma   90.00
#
_symmetry.space_group_name_H-M   'P 1'
#
loop_
_entity.id
_entity.type
_entity.pdbx_description
1 polymer ?
#
loop_
_entity_poly.entity_id
_entity_poly.type
_entity_poly.pdbx_seq_one_letter_code
_entity_poly.pdbx_strand_id
1 'polypeptide(L)'
;MGPPDPKHGLVENFPVVINTTNIFSFILRGEDYSFEEDYALNLVVDTTDKVLTTFVVSDFVGNDTTVIRINKDSSMVWKIYSFWSNKEVIEETVIDPVFFPPPDSIFFTGNKFTGILEFILSRVEP
;
A
#
# COMPACT_ATOMS: atom_id res chain seq x y z
N MET A 1 26.52 -12.92 -23.81
CA MET A 1 25.34 -12.91 -22.91
C MET A 1 25.15 -11.45 -22.49
N GLY A 2 24.08 -10.81 -22.96
CA GLY A 2 23.76 -9.44 -22.56
C GLY A 2 23.26 -9.39 -21.10
N PRO A 3 23.31 -8.22 -20.46
CA PRO A 3 22.71 -8.06 -19.13
C PRO A 3 21.23 -8.49 -19.19
N PRO A 4 20.70 -9.10 -18.11
CA PRO A 4 19.29 -9.42 -18.04
C PRO A 4 18.47 -8.16 -18.31
N ASP A 5 17.43 -8.23 -19.14
CA ASP A 5 16.48 -7.14 -19.26
C ASP A 5 15.97 -6.78 -17.87
N PRO A 6 16.01 -5.49 -17.46
CA PRO A 6 15.47 -5.09 -16.18
C PRO A 6 13.96 -5.27 -16.24
N LYS A 7 13.47 -6.45 -15.80
CA LYS A 7 12.09 -6.87 -16.03
C LYS A 7 11.06 -5.85 -15.55
N HIS A 8 11.36 -5.05 -14.51
CA HIS A 8 10.43 -4.06 -13.95
C HIS A 8 11.07 -2.80 -13.34
N GLY A 9 12.40 -2.60 -13.47
CA GLY A 9 13.11 -1.48 -12.81
C GLY A 9 13.12 -1.49 -11.26
N LEU A 10 12.43 -2.45 -10.64
CA LEU A 10 12.38 -2.67 -9.19
C LEU A 10 13.53 -3.58 -8.73
N VAL A 11 14.05 -3.30 -7.53
CA VAL A 11 15.01 -4.16 -6.85
C VAL A 11 14.22 -5.25 -6.10
N GLU A 12 14.65 -6.50 -6.21
CA GLU A 12 14.00 -7.62 -5.53
C GLU A 12 14.06 -7.44 -4.01
N ASN A 13 12.96 -7.72 -3.32
CA ASN A 13 12.83 -7.70 -1.86
C ASN A 13 13.17 -6.35 -1.21
N PHE A 14 13.16 -5.27 -2.00
CA PHE A 14 13.43 -3.93 -1.51
C PHE A 14 12.27 -3.00 -1.92
N PRO A 15 11.45 -2.53 -0.97
CA PRO A 15 10.31 -1.70 -1.29
C PRO A 15 10.74 -0.29 -1.71
N VAL A 16 10.04 0.27 -2.70
CA VAL A 16 10.13 1.68 -3.08
C VAL A 16 9.00 2.42 -2.37
N VAL A 17 9.36 3.41 -1.57
CA VAL A 17 8.42 4.18 -0.76
C VAL A 17 8.45 5.66 -1.13
N ILE A 18 7.28 6.22 -1.41
CA ILE A 18 7.07 7.67 -1.52
C ILE A 18 6.13 8.04 -0.38
N ASN A 19 6.48 9.08 0.39
CA ASN A 19 5.68 9.53 1.52
C ASN A 19 5.69 11.05 1.62
N THR A 20 4.73 11.68 0.98
CA THR A 20 4.61 13.13 0.84
C THR A 20 3.26 13.62 1.34
N THR A 21 3.03 14.93 1.28
CA THR A 21 1.75 15.53 1.68
C THR A 21 0.57 15.14 0.80
N ASN A 22 0.81 14.66 -0.42
CA ASN A 22 -0.25 14.42 -1.41
C ASN A 22 -0.35 12.94 -1.81
N ILE A 23 0.73 12.19 -1.63
CA ILE A 23 0.79 10.78 -2.03
C ILE A 23 1.65 9.97 -1.06
N PHE A 24 1.13 8.81 -0.72
CA PHE A 24 1.89 7.69 -0.17
C PHE A 24 1.90 6.56 -1.22
N SER A 25 3.06 5.96 -1.48
CA SER A 25 3.14 4.74 -2.28
C SER A 25 4.11 3.73 -1.66
N PHE A 26 3.75 2.47 -1.74
CA PHE A 26 4.59 1.33 -1.41
C PHE A 26 4.57 0.37 -2.60
N ILE A 27 5.71 0.15 -3.22
CA ILE A 27 5.86 -0.77 -4.35
C ILE A 27 6.94 -1.80 -4.02
N LEU A 28 6.60 -3.08 -4.07
CA LEU A 28 7.49 -4.18 -3.71
C LEU A 28 7.40 -5.29 -4.75
N ARG A 29 8.56 -5.72 -5.26
CA ARG A 29 8.69 -7.01 -5.94
C ARG A 29 9.29 -8.02 -4.96
N GLY A 30 8.47 -8.94 -4.47
CA GLY A 30 8.88 -10.01 -3.56
C GLY A 30 9.24 -11.30 -4.28
N GLU A 31 10.23 -12.01 -3.75
CA GLU A 31 10.58 -13.40 -4.06
C GLU A 31 10.88 -14.12 -2.74
N ASP A 32 9.92 -14.95 -2.28
CA ASP A 32 9.93 -15.62 -0.97
C ASP A 32 10.22 -14.64 0.19
N TYR A 33 9.70 -13.42 0.10
CA TYR A 33 10.07 -12.32 0.98
C TYR A 33 9.08 -12.15 2.13
N SER A 34 9.60 -12.18 3.35
CA SER A 34 8.82 -11.87 4.56
C SER A 34 9.19 -10.49 5.05
N PHE A 35 8.19 -9.66 5.34
CA PHE A 35 8.39 -8.27 5.71
C PHE A 35 7.35 -7.78 6.69
N GLU A 36 7.77 -6.80 7.49
CA GLU A 36 6.95 -6.04 8.41
C GLU A 36 7.41 -4.58 8.30
N GLU A 37 6.55 -3.71 7.79
CA GLU A 37 6.90 -2.32 7.47
C GLU A 37 5.84 -1.39 8.09
N ASP A 38 6.29 -0.38 8.83
CA ASP A 38 5.43 0.61 9.49
C ASP A 38 5.85 2.02 9.07
N TYR A 39 4.90 2.80 8.55
CA TYR A 39 5.13 4.16 8.10
C TYR A 39 4.11 5.12 8.72
N ALA A 40 4.62 6.16 9.39
CA ALA A 40 3.84 7.36 9.66
C ALA A 40 3.55 8.07 8.33
N LEU A 41 2.28 8.39 8.06
CA LEU A 41 1.85 9.02 6.83
C LEU A 41 2.07 10.53 6.89
N ASN A 42 2.75 11.07 5.88
CA ASN A 42 2.84 12.51 5.68
C ASN A 42 1.62 13.08 4.93
N LEU A 43 0.69 12.22 4.52
CA LEU A 43 -0.48 12.57 3.71
C LEU A 43 -1.37 13.58 4.46
N VAL A 44 -1.53 14.78 3.89
CA VAL A 44 -2.35 15.86 4.46
C VAL A 44 -3.65 15.93 3.68
N VAL A 45 -4.75 15.53 4.32
CA VAL A 45 -6.11 15.60 3.76
C VAL A 45 -7.07 16.29 4.73
N ASP A 46 -8.01 17.05 4.18
CA ASP A 46 -9.10 17.69 4.92
C ASP A 46 -10.49 17.16 4.50
N THR A 47 -11.55 17.75 5.07
CA THR A 47 -12.93 17.31 4.85
C THR A 47 -13.49 17.62 3.45
N THR A 48 -12.78 18.40 2.65
CA THR A 48 -13.12 18.68 1.25
C THR A 48 -12.42 17.74 0.28
N ASP A 49 -11.36 17.08 0.73
CA ASP A 49 -10.59 16.12 -0.04
C ASP A 49 -11.26 14.73 -0.08
N LYS A 50 -10.82 13.95 -1.06
CA LYS A 50 -10.97 12.49 -1.08
C LYS A 50 -9.62 11.81 -1.05
N VAL A 51 -9.60 10.57 -0.58
CA VAL A 51 -8.45 9.67 -0.72
C VAL A 51 -8.77 8.60 -1.75
N LEU A 52 -8.02 8.59 -2.85
CA LEU A 52 -8.02 7.50 -3.81
C LEU A 52 -7.01 6.46 -3.36
N THR A 53 -7.49 5.25 -3.09
CA THR A 53 -6.65 4.08 -2.82
C THR A 53 -6.55 3.25 -4.09
N THR A 54 -5.33 2.98 -4.52
CA THR A 54 -5.02 2.00 -5.56
C THR A 54 -4.23 0.88 -4.92
N PHE A 55 -4.72 -0.35 -5.06
CA PHE A 55 -4.09 -1.54 -4.52
C PHE A 55 -4.08 -2.64 -5.57
N VAL A 56 -2.89 -2.97 -6.06
CA VAL A 56 -2.67 -3.97 -7.11
C VAL A 56 -1.70 -5.03 -6.62
N VAL A 57 -2.06 -6.28 -6.86
CA VAL A 57 -1.21 -7.46 -6.68
C VAL A 57 -1.17 -8.20 -8.00
N SER A 58 0.02 -8.34 -8.57
CA SER A 58 0.27 -9.08 -9.80
C SER A 58 1.36 -10.12 -9.60
N ASP A 59 1.43 -11.09 -10.51
CA ASP A 59 2.38 -12.21 -10.47
C ASP A 59 2.45 -12.95 -9.12
N PHE A 60 1.33 -13.00 -8.40
CA PHE A 60 1.25 -13.65 -7.10
C PHE A 60 1.48 -15.16 -7.24
N VAL A 61 2.43 -15.67 -6.46
CA VAL A 61 2.68 -17.11 -6.33
C VAL A 61 2.70 -17.45 -4.85
N GLY A 62 1.84 -18.38 -4.44
CA GLY A 62 1.80 -18.87 -3.06
C GLY A 62 0.38 -19.05 -2.55
N ASN A 63 0.26 -19.26 -1.24
CA ASN A 63 -1.01 -19.37 -0.53
C ASN A 63 -0.99 -18.61 0.81
N ASP A 64 0.08 -17.86 1.07
CA ASP A 64 0.20 -17.05 2.27
C ASP A 64 -0.61 -15.76 2.14
N THR A 65 -1.08 -15.24 3.27
CA THR A 65 -1.86 -14.00 3.32
C THR A 65 -0.94 -12.82 3.59
N THR A 66 -1.01 -11.80 2.75
CA THR A 66 -0.44 -10.48 3.04
C THR A 66 -1.54 -9.54 3.51
N VAL A 67 -1.22 -8.70 4.49
CA VAL A 67 -2.15 -7.76 5.12
C VAL A 67 -1.58 -6.35 5.06
N ILE A 68 -2.44 -5.39 4.72
CA ILE A 68 -2.17 -3.96 4.73
C ILE A 68 -3.18 -3.32 5.66
N ARG A 69 -2.72 -2.61 6.69
CA ARG A 69 -3.56 -1.95 7.67
C ARG A 69 -3.28 -0.46 7.69
N ILE A 70 -4.30 0.35 7.44
CA ILE A 70 -4.24 1.81 7.61
C ILE A 70 -4.90 2.14 8.94
N ASN A 71 -4.24 2.96 9.76
CA ASN A 71 -4.76 3.43 11.03
C ASN A 71 -5.01 4.93 11.01
N LYS A 72 -6.02 5.36 11.77
CA LYS A 72 -6.18 6.77 12.12
C LYS A 72 -5.27 7.17 13.28
N ASP A 73 -5.08 6.26 14.21
CA ASP A 73 -4.20 6.37 15.38
C ASP A 73 -4.01 4.97 15.99
N SER A 74 -3.34 4.87 17.13
CA SER A 74 -3.09 3.59 17.81
C SER A 74 -4.35 2.82 18.25
N SER A 75 -5.50 3.50 18.34
CA SER A 75 -6.78 2.96 18.82
C SER A 75 -7.80 2.66 17.73
N MET A 76 -7.66 3.30 16.56
CA MET A 76 -8.64 3.18 15.48
C MET A 76 -8.02 2.77 14.14
N VAL A 77 -8.52 1.65 13.60
CA VAL A 77 -8.21 1.18 12.26
C VAL A 77 -9.11 1.89 11.25
N TRP A 78 -8.51 2.42 10.20
CA TRP A 78 -9.22 3.06 9.09
C TRP A 78 -9.68 2.02 8.07
N LYS A 79 -8.74 1.22 7.52
CA LYS A 79 -9.03 0.13 6.58
C LYS A 79 -8.04 -1.02 6.71
N ILE A 80 -8.49 -2.21 6.34
CA ILE A 80 -7.65 -3.42 6.22
C ILE A 80 -7.84 -4.02 4.84
N TYR A 81 -6.74 -4.28 4.15
CA TYR A 81 -6.71 -5.07 2.92
C TYR A 81 -5.98 -6.38 3.19
N SER A 82 -6.56 -7.46 2.71
CA SER A 82 -5.91 -8.77 2.65
C SER A 82 -6.07 -9.38 1.27
N PHE A 83 -5.12 -10.23 0.91
CA PHE A 83 -5.09 -10.93 -0.36
C PHE A 83 -4.33 -12.26 -0.28
N TRP A 84 -4.70 -13.17 -1.17
CA TRP A 84 -4.14 -14.52 -1.34
C TRP A 84 -4.11 -14.93 -2.83
N SER A 85 -4.27 -13.95 -3.72
CA SER A 85 -4.24 -14.09 -5.18
C SER A 85 -3.93 -12.73 -5.80
N ASN A 86 -3.73 -12.71 -7.13
CA ASN A 86 -3.77 -11.45 -7.88
C ASN A 86 -5.06 -10.69 -7.56
N LYS A 87 -4.95 -9.37 -7.43
CA LYS A 87 -6.03 -8.50 -6.97
C LYS A 87 -5.82 -7.09 -7.49
N GLU A 88 -6.91 -6.43 -7.81
CA GLU A 88 -6.92 -5.01 -8.15
C GLU A 88 -8.10 -4.35 -7.42
N VAL A 89 -7.82 -3.26 -6.72
CA VAL A 89 -8.79 -2.43 -6.01
C VAL A 89 -8.46 -0.99 -6.31
N ILE A 90 -9.48 -0.25 -6.77
CA ILE A 90 -9.44 1.20 -6.91
C ILE A 90 -10.68 1.73 -6.20
N GLU A 91 -10.49 2.55 -5.18
CA GLU A 91 -11.60 3.08 -4.39
C GLU A 91 -11.34 4.51 -3.93
N GLU A 92 -12.39 5.33 -3.95
CA GLU A 92 -12.38 6.67 -3.37
C GLU A 92 -13.03 6.64 -1.99
N THR A 93 -12.39 7.28 -1.02
CA THR A 93 -12.94 7.48 0.32
C THR A 93 -13.05 8.97 0.61
N VAL A 94 -14.26 9.42 0.94
CA VAL A 94 -14.51 10.78 1.40
C VAL A 94 -14.01 10.90 2.84
N ILE A 95 -13.30 11.98 3.15
CA ILE A 95 -12.84 12.24 4.52
C ILE A 95 -14.01 12.75 5.37
N ASP A 96 -14.25 12.05 6.47
CA ASP A 96 -15.25 12.40 7.46
C ASP A 96 -14.60 12.41 8.85
N PRO A 97 -14.65 13.50 9.63
CA PRO A 97 -13.95 13.61 10.92
C PRO A 97 -14.34 12.54 11.96
N VAL A 98 -15.49 11.89 11.80
CA VAL A 98 -16.04 10.93 12.76
C VAL A 98 -15.85 9.50 12.25
N PHE A 99 -16.25 9.22 11.02
CA PHE A 99 -16.28 7.86 10.47
C PHE A 99 -15.04 7.49 9.65
N PHE A 100 -14.47 8.46 8.93
CA PHE A 100 -13.29 8.27 8.09
C PHE A 100 -12.30 9.43 8.23
N PRO A 101 -11.76 9.66 9.43
CA PRO A 101 -10.86 10.79 9.66
C PRO A 101 -9.52 10.58 8.92
N PRO A 102 -8.72 11.66 8.74
CA PRO A 102 -7.45 11.62 8.01
C PRO A 102 -6.50 10.53 8.54
N PRO A 103 -6.02 9.59 7.70
CA PRO A 103 -5.19 8.48 8.13
C PRO A 103 -3.83 8.98 8.67
N ASP A 104 -3.24 8.23 9.60
CA ASP A 104 -2.03 8.63 10.34
C ASP A 104 -0.86 7.68 10.12
N SER A 105 -1.12 6.37 10.02
CA SER A 105 -0.09 5.38 9.76
C SER A 105 -0.58 4.27 8.86
N ILE A 106 0.36 3.60 8.21
CA ILE A 106 0.10 2.40 7.40
C ILE A 106 1.13 1.32 7.72
N PHE A 107 0.63 0.09 7.82
CA PHE A 107 1.40 -1.07 8.18
C PHE A 107 1.23 -2.17 7.14
N PHE A 108 2.34 -2.78 6.73
CA PHE A 108 2.37 -3.87 5.76
C PHE A 108 2.99 -5.11 6.41
N THR A 109 2.35 -6.26 6.22
CA THR A 109 2.90 -7.54 6.65
C THR A 109 2.69 -8.59 5.58
N GLY A 110 3.77 -9.25 5.18
CA GLY A 110 3.75 -10.39 4.28
C GLY A 110 4.61 -11.52 4.82
N ASN A 111 4.13 -12.75 4.65
CA ASN A 111 4.91 -13.96 4.91
C ASN A 111 5.22 -14.62 3.56
N LYS A 112 6.49 -14.83 3.26
CA LYS A 112 6.95 -15.51 2.03
C LYS A 112 6.26 -15.03 0.74
N PHE A 113 6.08 -13.71 0.64
CA PHE A 113 5.42 -13.11 -0.49
C PHE A 113 6.28 -13.22 -1.75
N THR A 114 5.70 -13.80 -2.80
CA THR A 114 6.22 -13.77 -4.17
C THR A 114 5.20 -13.09 -5.08
N GLY A 115 5.63 -12.05 -5.78
CA GLY A 115 4.80 -11.26 -6.69
C GLY A 115 5.16 -9.77 -6.67
N ILE A 116 4.31 -8.94 -7.24
CA ILE A 116 4.42 -7.48 -7.22
C ILE A 116 3.24 -6.91 -6.46
N LEU A 117 3.53 -6.12 -5.42
CA LEU A 117 2.58 -5.38 -4.62
C LEU A 117 2.75 -3.89 -4.91
N GLU A 118 1.68 -3.25 -5.36
CA GLU A 118 1.59 -1.80 -5.53
C GLU A 118 0.45 -1.28 -4.66
N PHE A 119 0.78 -0.39 -3.73
CA PHE A 119 -0.20 0.26 -2.87
C PHE A 119 0.00 1.77 -2.89
N ILE A 120 -1.04 2.52 -3.23
CA ILE A 120 -0.99 3.97 -3.36
C ILE A 120 -2.18 4.57 -2.62
N LEU A 121 -1.91 5.57 -1.78
CA LEU A 121 -2.91 6.50 -1.28
C LEU A 121 -2.60 7.86 -1.88
N SER A 122 -3.58 8.44 -2.55
CA SER A 122 -3.44 9.77 -3.14
C SER A 122 -4.57 10.68 -2.71
N ARG A 123 -4.22 11.91 -2.34
CA ARG A 123 -5.20 12.97 -2.15
C ARG A 123 -5.76 13.36 -3.51
N VAL A 124 -7.08 13.44 -3.59
CA VAL A 124 -7.81 13.97 -4.74
C VAL A 124 -8.47 15.26 -4.27
N GLU A 125 -7.99 16.37 -4.83
CA GLU A 125 -8.60 17.69 -4.66
C GLU A 125 -9.92 17.72 -5.45
N PRO A 126 -10.94 18.46 -4.97
CA PRO A 126 -12.26 18.54 -5.60
C PRO A 126 -12.28 19.18 -6.99
#